data_AF-A0A840MLY3-F1
#
_entry.id   AF-A0A840MLY3-F1
#
_cell.length_a   1.000
_cell.length_b   1.000
_cell.length_c   1.000
_cell.angle_alpha   90.00
_cell.angle_beta   90.00
_cell.angle_gamma   90.00
#
_symmetry.space_group_name_H-M   'P 1'
#
loop_
_entity.id
_entity.type
_entity.pdbx_description
1 polymer ?
#
loop_
_entity_poly.entity_id
_entity_poly.type
_entity_poly.pdbx_seq_one_letter_code
_entity_poly.pdbx_strand_id
1 'polypeptide(L)'
;MEKQTVCLGRYLIDLPKEINLVGNWAEKFAGYKLETNIKTRQQFDSDLNDMRKNLDQSPHRKDPSRLKLFNETKSGNIVAYWEHDFSNVAYILEGHAWHEGVHYKLSTYASRSRFENTVNELRKVLPKIEYRAEHELPAKDGLCIRHGLVAGQFEKNEGVEIQESIKARFQLKHHPDFYLSLSSDSNYSKLEEGLLARWSKAQGSLLGMFASLATGVSTLRKGEHPVSELPGEEVLITAPGERGGRFQQFTWETPGKPESVMYPQIQISLESGFNPANTGPSKIQSSLSDEAAMKLFDEIVGSLRLRPVTAAGTKQQSDAADLFPIDTLVASGQPCPRTGTWRCSERNEDVEGGHNRVFEQGELLPAVILLGKPNLFGKRPVQTNWPTVWRLVSAPEDSQPE
;
A
#
# COMPACT_ATOMS: atom_id res chain seq x y z
N MET A 1 -22.73 -6.46 -0.88
CA MET A 1 -21.39 -6.75 -0.34
C MET A 1 -20.93 -5.52 0.42
N GLU A 2 -20.39 -5.69 1.62
CA GLU A 2 -19.89 -4.57 2.42
C GLU A 2 -18.63 -3.98 1.76
N LYS A 3 -18.51 -2.65 1.77
CA LYS A 3 -17.43 -1.91 1.11
C LYS A 3 -16.52 -1.22 2.11
N GLN A 4 -15.30 -0.97 1.70
CA GLN A 4 -14.33 -0.12 2.37
C GLN A 4 -13.75 0.87 1.37
N THR A 5 -13.60 2.12 1.79
CA THR A 5 -12.88 3.11 0.99
C THR A 5 -11.38 2.98 1.25
N VAL A 6 -10.60 2.90 0.18
CA VAL A 6 -9.14 2.79 0.22
C VAL A 6 -8.53 4.03 -0.42
N CYS A 7 -7.49 4.58 0.22
CA CYS A 7 -6.68 5.64 -0.36
C CYS A 7 -5.55 5.06 -1.21
N LEU A 8 -5.54 5.36 -2.51
CA LEU A 8 -4.54 4.90 -3.47
C LEU A 8 -3.94 6.12 -4.17
N GLY A 9 -2.71 6.47 -3.78
CA GLY A 9 -2.07 7.70 -4.21
C GLY A 9 -2.90 8.93 -3.83
N ARG A 10 -3.40 9.67 -4.82
CA ARG A 10 -4.23 10.87 -4.60
C ARG A 10 -5.73 10.62 -4.70
N TYR A 11 -6.15 9.38 -4.95
CA TYR A 11 -7.53 9.01 -5.20
C TYR A 11 -8.09 8.12 -4.09
N LEU A 12 -9.42 8.13 -3.99
CA LEU A 12 -10.20 7.19 -3.19
C LEU A 12 -10.93 6.23 -4.13
N ILE A 13 -11.02 4.97 -3.72
CA ILE A 13 -11.81 3.95 -4.40
C ILE A 13 -12.48 3.05 -3.36
N ASP A 14 -13.71 2.64 -3.63
CA ASP A 14 -14.44 1.73 -2.75
C ASP A 14 -14.25 0.29 -3.24
N LEU A 15 -13.68 -0.54 -2.37
CA LEU A 15 -13.43 -1.94 -2.62
C LEU A 15 -14.28 -2.83 -1.72
N PRO A 16 -14.55 -4.09 -2.11
CA PRO A 16 -15.13 -5.07 -1.20
C PRO A 16 -14.28 -5.24 0.08
N LYS A 17 -14.90 -5.34 1.25
CA LYS A 17 -14.16 -5.61 2.51
C LYS A 17 -13.42 -6.95 2.50
N GLU A 18 -13.88 -7.90 1.70
CA GLU A 18 -13.29 -9.23 1.57
C GLU A 18 -12.15 -9.29 0.53
N ILE A 19 -11.81 -8.15 -0.10
CA ILE A 19 -10.65 -8.07 -0.98
C ILE A 19 -9.39 -7.89 -0.14
N ASN A 20 -8.35 -8.66 -0.45
CA ASN A 20 -7.05 -8.60 0.21
C ASN A 20 -5.99 -8.15 -0.77
N LEU A 21 -5.03 -7.37 -0.31
CA LEU A 21 -3.84 -7.06 -1.10
C LEU A 21 -3.03 -8.32 -1.35
N VAL A 22 -2.64 -8.57 -2.60
CA VAL A 22 -1.83 -9.73 -3.01
C VAL A 22 -0.77 -9.34 -4.03
N GLY A 23 0.34 -10.07 -4.05
CA GLY A 23 1.41 -9.86 -5.03
C GLY A 23 2.17 -8.54 -4.83
N ASN A 24 2.72 -8.02 -5.93
CA ASN A 24 3.62 -6.89 -5.91
C ASN A 24 2.86 -5.58 -5.77
N TRP A 25 2.89 -5.00 -4.57
CA TRP A 25 2.65 -3.59 -4.34
C TRP A 25 3.91 -2.81 -4.70
N ALA A 26 3.81 -1.89 -5.65
CA ALA A 26 4.95 -1.10 -6.10
C ALA A 26 4.61 0.39 -6.04
N GLU A 27 5.51 1.15 -5.41
CA GLU A 27 5.37 2.58 -5.23
C GLU A 27 6.61 3.28 -5.76
N LYS A 28 6.40 4.40 -6.43
CA LYS A 28 7.46 5.36 -6.72
C LYS A 28 7.02 6.74 -6.32
N PHE A 29 7.97 7.46 -5.77
CA PHE A 29 7.80 8.87 -5.45
C PHE A 29 9.09 9.60 -5.80
N ALA A 30 8.96 10.71 -6.52
CA ALA A 30 10.09 11.47 -7.07
C ALA A 30 11.13 10.63 -7.83
N GLY A 31 10.68 9.62 -8.57
CA GLY A 31 11.55 8.69 -9.30
C GLY A 31 12.25 7.64 -8.42
N TYR A 32 12.15 7.73 -7.10
CA TYR A 32 12.65 6.74 -6.16
C TYR A 32 11.68 5.57 -6.05
N LYS A 33 12.20 4.34 -6.07
CA LYS A 33 11.44 3.18 -5.63
C LYS A 33 11.21 3.31 -4.12
N LEU A 34 9.96 3.24 -3.69
CA LEU A 34 9.56 3.31 -2.30
C LEU A 34 9.17 1.92 -1.80
N GLU A 35 9.74 1.52 -0.67
CA GLU A 35 9.46 0.24 -0.01
C GLU A 35 9.12 0.48 1.46
N THR A 36 8.06 -0.14 1.94
CA THR A 36 7.59 -0.03 3.33
C THR A 36 7.72 -1.36 4.04
N ASN A 37 8.24 -1.40 5.26
CA ASN A 37 8.32 -2.61 6.07
C ASN A 37 7.91 -2.32 7.51
N ILE A 38 7.11 -3.20 8.11
CA ILE A 38 6.80 -3.11 9.55
C ILE A 38 8.02 -3.58 10.32
N LYS A 39 8.59 -2.69 11.14
CA LYS A 39 9.79 -2.94 11.95
C LYS A 39 9.71 -2.18 13.25
N THR A 40 10.05 -2.85 14.34
CA THR A 40 10.30 -2.15 15.61
C THR A 40 11.45 -1.16 15.46
N ARG A 41 11.52 -0.15 16.33
CA ARG A 41 12.61 0.82 16.32
C ARG A 41 13.98 0.14 16.45
N GLN A 42 14.09 -0.84 17.35
CA GLN A 42 15.32 -1.59 17.57
C GLN A 42 15.77 -2.36 16.32
N GLN A 43 14.84 -3.02 15.62
CA GLN A 43 15.17 -3.72 14.37
C GLN A 43 15.64 -2.75 13.29
N PHE A 44 14.95 -1.62 13.12
CA PHE A 44 15.35 -0.59 12.17
C PHE A 44 16.77 -0.05 12.45
N ASP A 45 17.05 0.30 13.71
CA ASP A 45 18.36 0.81 14.12
C ASP A 45 19.45 -0.27 13.95
N SER A 46 19.15 -1.54 14.28
CA SER A 46 20.08 -2.66 14.07
C SER A 46 20.39 -2.85 12.59
N ASP A 47 19.37 -2.91 11.74
CA ASP A 47 19.53 -3.14 10.30
C ASP A 47 20.38 -2.05 9.64
N LEU A 48 20.18 -0.78 10.04
CA LEU A 48 20.98 0.35 9.54
C LEU A 48 22.43 0.29 10.01
N ASN A 49 22.66 -0.07 11.27
CA ASN A 49 24.02 -0.22 11.80
C ASN A 49 24.75 -1.40 11.16
N ASP A 50 24.07 -2.53 10.97
CA ASP A 50 24.61 -3.69 10.29
C ASP A 50 24.92 -3.37 8.82
N MET A 51 24.03 -2.67 8.12
CA MET A 51 24.27 -2.16 6.77
C MET A 51 25.52 -1.28 6.73
N ARG A 52 25.61 -0.28 7.61
CA ARG A 52 26.75 0.64 7.69
C ARG A 52 28.05 -0.12 7.89
N LYS A 53 28.10 -1.00 8.90
CA LYS A 53 29.29 -1.79 9.23
C LYS A 53 29.70 -2.70 8.09
N ASN A 54 28.74 -3.43 7.50
CA ASN A 54 29.02 -4.35 6.41
C ASN A 54 29.57 -3.61 5.18
N LEU A 55 28.99 -2.46 4.82
CA LEU A 55 29.45 -1.67 3.68
C LEU A 55 30.83 -1.02 3.94
N ASP A 56 31.08 -0.56 5.16
CA ASP A 56 32.34 0.05 5.56
C ASP A 56 33.50 -0.97 5.63
N GLN A 57 33.20 -2.22 6.01
CA GLN A 57 34.19 -3.30 6.06
C GLN A 57 34.38 -4.03 4.73
N SER A 58 33.50 -3.81 3.75
CA SER A 58 33.60 -4.42 2.42
C SER A 58 34.45 -3.56 1.50
N PRO A 59 35.65 -3.98 1.07
CA PRO A 59 36.51 -3.18 0.19
C PRO A 59 35.90 -3.01 -1.20
N HIS A 60 36.19 -1.88 -1.83
CA HIS A 60 35.93 -1.63 -3.25
C HIS A 60 37.26 -1.59 -4.02
N ARG A 61 37.27 -1.92 -5.31
CA ARG A 61 38.53 -1.95 -6.10
C ARG A 61 39.22 -0.59 -6.22
N LYS A 62 38.47 0.51 -6.02
CA LYS A 62 38.97 1.88 -6.19
C LYS A 62 38.76 2.79 -4.97
N ASP A 63 38.05 2.31 -3.95
CA ASP A 63 37.74 3.08 -2.74
C ASP A 63 38.02 2.20 -1.51
N PRO A 64 38.33 2.79 -0.34
CA PRO A 64 38.65 2.03 0.87
C PRO A 64 37.54 1.04 1.28
N SER A 65 36.29 1.40 1.01
CA SER A 65 35.12 0.57 1.26
C SER A 65 34.05 0.77 0.18
N ARG A 66 33.02 -0.07 0.20
CA ARG A 66 31.82 0.08 -0.63
C ARG A 66 30.94 1.22 -0.14
N LEU A 67 31.07 1.66 1.13
CA LEU A 67 30.32 2.78 1.68
C LEU A 67 30.88 4.11 1.17
N LYS A 68 30.03 4.90 0.49
CA LYS A 68 30.38 6.24 0.00
C LYS A 68 29.91 7.35 0.93
N LEU A 69 28.71 7.22 1.47
CA LEU A 69 28.08 8.20 2.35
C LEU A 69 27.19 7.48 3.37
N PHE A 70 27.25 7.93 4.61
CA PHE A 70 26.27 7.61 5.64
C PHE A 70 25.96 8.91 6.39
N ASN A 71 24.77 9.46 6.19
CA ASN A 71 24.38 10.76 6.72
C ASN A 71 23.10 10.62 7.55
N GLU A 72 23.22 10.89 8.84
CA GLU A 72 22.11 10.91 9.79
C GLU A 72 21.45 12.29 9.76
N THR A 73 20.13 12.32 9.55
CA THR A 73 19.32 13.53 9.51
C THR A 73 18.21 13.47 10.55
N LYS A 74 17.54 14.60 10.82
CA LYS A 74 16.39 14.62 11.73
C LYS A 74 15.22 13.75 11.27
N SER A 75 15.10 13.51 9.96
CA SER A 75 13.99 12.79 9.34
C SER A 75 14.36 11.39 8.86
N GLY A 76 15.56 10.90 9.20
CA GLY A 76 16.04 9.60 8.74
C GLY A 76 17.51 9.59 8.32
N ASN A 77 17.91 8.55 7.61
CA ASN A 77 19.30 8.33 7.18
C ASN A 77 19.41 8.32 5.66
N ILE A 78 20.48 8.90 5.13
CA ILE A 78 20.83 8.81 3.71
C ILE A 78 22.11 8.00 3.59
N VAL A 79 22.04 6.90 2.85
CA VAL A 79 23.16 5.98 2.63
C VAL A 79 23.47 5.94 1.15
N ALA A 80 24.74 6.02 0.77
CA ALA A 80 25.17 5.82 -0.60
C ALA A 80 26.33 4.83 -0.66
N TYR A 81 26.28 3.88 -1.59
CA TYR A 81 27.27 2.82 -1.66
C TYR A 81 27.39 2.17 -3.05
N TRP A 82 28.48 1.44 -3.26
CA TRP A 82 28.68 0.61 -4.45
C TRP A 82 27.95 -0.73 -4.30
N GLU A 83 27.16 -1.13 -5.30
CA GLU A 83 26.44 -2.41 -5.30
C GLU A 83 27.38 -3.63 -5.24
N HIS A 84 28.53 -3.55 -5.91
CA HIS A 84 29.57 -4.57 -5.90
C HIS A 84 30.96 -3.94 -5.73
N ASP A 85 31.97 -4.75 -5.44
CA ASP A 85 33.38 -4.31 -5.31
C ASP A 85 33.97 -3.77 -6.64
N PHE A 86 33.34 -4.09 -7.77
CA PHE A 86 33.75 -3.67 -9.11
C PHE A 86 32.84 -2.61 -9.76
N SER A 87 31.78 -2.16 -9.07
CA SER A 87 30.85 -1.16 -9.62
C SER A 87 31.57 0.14 -9.97
N ASN A 88 31.35 0.67 -11.16
CA ASN A 88 32.05 1.87 -11.64
C ASN A 88 31.14 2.94 -12.27
N VAL A 89 29.86 2.63 -12.49
CA VAL A 89 28.91 3.50 -13.21
C VAL A 89 28.11 4.38 -12.25
N ALA A 90 27.45 3.77 -11.25
CA ALA A 90 26.50 4.44 -10.38
C ALA A 90 26.60 3.90 -8.95
N TYR A 91 26.27 4.77 -7.99
CA TYR A 91 26.02 4.40 -6.61
C TYR A 91 24.55 4.03 -6.45
N ILE A 92 24.26 3.10 -5.53
CA ILE A 92 22.93 2.99 -4.95
C ILE A 92 22.82 4.08 -3.89
N LEU A 93 21.76 4.88 -3.95
CA LEU A 93 21.40 5.87 -2.93
C LEU A 93 20.09 5.45 -2.29
N GLU A 94 20.11 5.37 -0.96
CA GLU A 94 18.96 4.99 -0.15
C GLU A 94 18.65 6.07 0.88
N GLY A 95 17.36 6.43 0.99
CA GLY A 95 16.83 7.23 2.08
C GLY A 95 15.99 6.34 2.99
N HIS A 96 16.23 6.39 4.30
CA HIS A 96 15.57 5.55 5.29
C HIS A 96 14.88 6.41 6.34
N ALA A 97 13.55 6.33 6.42
CA ALA A 97 12.76 6.97 7.47
C ALA A 97 12.09 5.90 8.34
N TRP A 98 11.87 6.20 9.62
CA TRP A 98 11.11 5.35 10.53
C TRP A 98 10.10 6.16 11.31
N HIS A 99 8.83 5.76 11.25
CA HIS A 99 7.72 6.40 11.96
C HIS A 99 6.76 5.33 12.46
N GLU A 100 6.40 5.37 13.74
CA GLU A 100 5.31 4.55 14.33
C GLU A 100 5.35 3.06 13.96
N GLY A 101 6.54 2.42 14.05
CA GLY A 101 6.69 0.99 13.74
C GLY A 101 6.85 0.66 12.26
N VAL A 102 7.02 1.67 11.40
CA VAL A 102 7.13 1.52 9.95
C VAL A 102 8.46 2.08 9.45
N HIS A 103 9.21 1.25 8.73
CA HIS A 103 10.40 1.65 7.97
C HIS A 103 10.02 1.95 6.52
N TYR A 104 10.33 3.15 6.05
CA TYR A 104 10.24 3.56 4.65
C TYR A 104 11.64 3.65 4.05
N LYS A 105 11.81 3.03 2.89
CA LYS A 105 13.04 3.05 2.10
C LYS A 105 12.76 3.65 0.73
N LEU A 106 13.39 4.77 0.43
CA LEU A 106 13.50 5.30 -0.93
C LEU A 106 14.81 4.81 -1.52
N SER A 107 14.82 4.33 -2.76
CA SER A 107 16.05 3.89 -3.42
C SER A 107 16.11 4.29 -4.89
N THR A 108 17.31 4.62 -5.35
CA THR A 108 17.59 4.89 -6.77
C THR A 108 19.07 4.65 -7.08
N TYR A 109 19.40 4.65 -8.37
CA TYR A 109 20.78 4.67 -8.84
C TYR A 109 21.17 6.09 -9.24
N ALA A 110 22.28 6.58 -8.69
CA ALA A 110 22.84 7.89 -9.08
C ALA A 110 24.21 7.71 -9.74
N SER A 111 24.35 8.23 -10.96
CA SER A 111 25.65 8.42 -11.57
C SER A 111 26.48 9.41 -10.75
N ARG A 112 27.80 9.42 -10.96
CA ARG A 112 28.71 10.35 -10.27
C ARG A 112 28.30 11.82 -10.43
N SER A 113 27.79 12.20 -11.61
CA SER A 113 27.36 13.59 -11.88
C SER A 113 26.04 13.97 -11.20
N ARG A 114 25.19 13.00 -10.88
CA ARG A 114 23.91 13.25 -10.19
C ARG A 114 23.98 13.04 -8.68
N PHE A 115 25.07 12.48 -8.16
CA PHE A 115 25.22 12.08 -6.76
C PHE A 115 24.78 13.17 -5.77
N GLU A 116 25.36 14.36 -5.81
CA GLU A 116 25.04 15.44 -4.87
C GLU A 116 23.59 15.93 -5.01
N ASN A 117 23.08 15.98 -6.25
CA ASN A 117 21.69 16.36 -6.49
C ASN A 117 20.73 15.34 -5.89
N THR A 118 20.96 14.04 -6.10
CA THR A 118 20.14 12.96 -5.53
C THR A 118 20.22 12.93 -4.01
N VAL A 119 21.38 13.18 -3.40
CA VAL A 119 21.48 13.33 -1.93
C VAL A 119 20.64 14.52 -1.44
N ASN A 120 20.70 15.66 -2.13
CA ASN A 120 19.91 16.84 -1.77
C ASN A 120 18.40 16.65 -1.99
N GLU A 121 17.99 15.90 -3.00
CA GLU A 121 16.59 15.49 -3.19
C GLU A 121 16.10 14.62 -2.04
N LEU A 122 16.85 13.59 -1.63
CA LEU A 122 16.49 12.74 -0.49
C LEU A 122 16.34 13.56 0.82
N ARG A 123 17.17 14.58 1.03
CA ARG A 123 17.03 15.51 2.18
C ARG A 123 15.71 16.28 2.17
N LYS A 124 15.13 16.54 0.98
CA LYS A 124 13.83 17.22 0.83
C LYS A 124 12.65 16.26 0.90
N VAL A 125 12.83 15.02 0.42
CA VAL A 125 11.78 14.01 0.35
C VAL A 125 11.54 13.34 1.70
N LEU A 126 12.59 12.94 2.42
CA LEU A 126 12.46 12.21 3.70
C LEU A 126 11.57 12.94 4.73
N PRO A 127 11.68 14.27 4.93
CA PRO A 127 10.83 14.98 5.88
C PRO A 127 9.34 15.01 5.51
N LYS A 128 8.97 14.71 4.26
CA LYS A 128 7.57 14.67 3.81
C LYS A 128 6.92 13.30 4.05
N ILE A 129 7.67 12.27 4.45
CA ILE A 129 7.11 10.96 4.75
C ILE A 129 6.49 11.00 6.15
N GLU A 130 5.22 10.64 6.23
CA GLU A 130 4.45 10.59 7.46
C GLU A 130 3.82 9.21 7.61
N TYR A 131 3.69 8.76 8.86
CA TYR A 131 2.89 7.59 9.17
C TYR A 131 1.41 7.87 8.90
N ARG A 132 0.73 6.84 8.42
CA ARG A 132 -0.73 6.82 8.20
C ARG A 132 -1.22 5.41 8.44
N ALA A 133 -2.27 5.24 9.24
CA ALA A 133 -2.86 3.91 9.39
C ALA A 133 -3.47 3.43 8.05
N GLU A 134 -3.50 2.12 7.79
CA GLU A 134 -3.84 1.58 6.46
C GLU A 134 -5.21 2.04 5.95
N HIS A 135 -6.20 2.12 6.84
CA HIS A 135 -7.58 2.53 6.54
C HIS A 135 -7.88 4.01 6.84
N GLU A 136 -6.90 4.77 7.31
CA GLU A 136 -7.07 6.19 7.58
C GLU A 136 -7.14 6.95 6.24
N LEU A 137 -8.17 7.78 6.07
CA LEU A 137 -8.32 8.65 4.91
C LEU A 137 -7.81 10.05 5.29
N PRO A 138 -6.60 10.46 4.86
CA PRO A 138 -6.08 11.73 5.31
C PRO A 138 -6.84 12.87 4.63
N ALA A 139 -7.12 13.94 5.37
CA ALA A 139 -7.60 15.21 4.81
C ALA A 139 -6.44 16.09 4.29
N LYS A 140 -5.20 15.69 4.56
CA LYS A 140 -3.97 16.39 4.17
C LYS A 140 -3.56 16.04 2.74
N ASP A 141 -3.15 17.05 1.98
CA ASP A 141 -2.61 16.85 0.63
C ASP A 141 -1.36 15.94 0.64
N GLY A 142 -1.23 15.10 -0.38
CA GLY A 142 -0.12 14.17 -0.52
C GLY A 142 -0.46 12.87 -1.26
N LEU A 143 0.54 12.03 -1.42
CA LEU A 143 0.43 10.70 -2.01
C LEU A 143 0.24 9.65 -0.90
N CYS A 144 -0.94 9.03 -0.82
CA CYS A 144 -1.15 7.87 0.05
C CYS A 144 -0.28 6.70 -0.43
N ILE A 145 0.55 6.23 0.48
CA ILE A 145 1.43 5.07 0.32
C ILE A 145 1.05 4.02 1.37
N ARG A 146 1.65 2.83 1.26
CA ARG A 146 1.43 1.76 2.23
C ARG A 146 1.89 2.21 3.61
N HIS A 147 0.98 2.13 4.58
CA HIS A 147 1.17 2.62 5.96
C HIS A 147 1.69 4.07 6.05
N GLY A 148 1.45 4.92 5.07
CA GLY A 148 2.00 6.27 5.10
C GLY A 148 1.33 7.27 4.16
N LEU A 149 1.83 8.48 4.22
CA LEU A 149 1.51 9.60 3.34
C LEU A 149 2.82 10.31 2.99
N VAL A 150 3.06 10.59 1.71
CA VAL A 150 4.07 11.58 1.32
C VAL A 150 3.37 12.92 1.17
N ALA A 151 3.56 13.80 2.15
CA ALA A 151 2.81 15.05 2.29
C ALA A 151 3.11 16.07 1.19
N GLY A 152 2.06 16.74 0.72
CA GLY A 152 2.12 17.84 -0.23
C GLY A 152 2.46 17.43 -1.67
N GLN A 153 2.97 18.40 -2.41
CA GLN A 153 3.47 18.25 -3.78
C GLN A 153 4.89 18.80 -3.85
N PHE A 154 5.62 18.43 -4.90
CA PHE A 154 6.85 19.12 -5.28
C PHE A 154 6.55 20.04 -6.46
N GLU A 155 6.90 21.30 -6.33
CA GLU A 155 6.93 22.23 -7.45
C GLU A 155 8.15 21.97 -8.34
N LYS A 156 8.03 22.25 -9.64
CA LYS A 156 9.12 22.01 -10.62
C LYS A 156 10.42 22.76 -10.27
N ASN A 157 10.30 23.92 -9.62
CA ASN A 157 11.42 24.76 -9.19
C ASN A 157 12.17 24.19 -7.97
N GLU A 158 11.60 23.22 -7.24
CA GLU A 158 12.22 22.62 -6.07
C GLU A 158 13.35 21.64 -6.44
N GLY A 159 13.55 21.35 -7.72
CA GLY A 159 14.61 20.47 -8.21
C GLY A 159 14.43 19.02 -7.74
N VAL A 160 13.18 18.58 -7.62
CA VAL A 160 12.79 17.20 -7.31
C VAL A 160 11.95 16.70 -8.49
N GLU A 161 12.22 15.49 -8.97
CA GLU A 161 11.43 14.88 -10.05
C GLU A 161 9.97 14.75 -9.62
N ILE A 162 9.02 15.20 -10.45
CA ILE A 162 7.59 15.08 -10.17
C ILE A 162 7.12 13.77 -10.80
N GLN A 163 7.41 12.66 -10.12
CA GLN A 163 6.95 11.34 -10.53
C GLN A 163 6.30 10.59 -9.36
N GLU A 164 5.05 10.22 -9.54
CA GLU A 164 4.28 9.41 -8.58
C GLU A 164 3.73 8.18 -9.31
N SER A 165 3.94 7.00 -8.73
CA SER A 165 3.42 5.74 -9.28
C SER A 165 2.95 4.86 -8.14
N ILE A 166 1.73 4.36 -8.23
CA ILE A 166 1.15 3.37 -7.32
C ILE A 166 0.65 2.22 -8.17
N LYS A 167 1.05 0.99 -7.82
CA LYS A 167 0.52 -0.25 -8.40
C LYS A 167 0.12 -1.19 -7.29
N ALA A 168 -1.15 -1.58 -7.29
CA ALA A 168 -1.75 -2.44 -6.30
C ALA A 168 -2.48 -3.58 -7.00
N ARG A 169 -2.37 -4.79 -6.45
CA ARG A 169 -3.14 -5.94 -6.89
C ARG A 169 -3.84 -6.56 -5.70
N PHE A 170 -5.10 -6.92 -5.89
CA PHE A 170 -5.97 -7.44 -4.85
C PHE A 170 -6.63 -8.72 -5.33
N GLN A 171 -6.97 -9.59 -4.40
CA GLN A 171 -7.70 -10.83 -4.63
C GLN A 171 -8.90 -10.90 -3.70
N LEU A 172 -10.02 -11.38 -4.23
CA LEU A 172 -11.25 -11.52 -3.46
C LEU A 172 -11.23 -12.87 -2.72
N LYS A 173 -11.41 -12.85 -1.38
CA LYS A 173 -11.16 -14.00 -0.49
C LYS A 173 -11.82 -15.32 -0.92
N HIS A 174 -13.07 -15.27 -1.41
CA HIS A 174 -13.83 -16.45 -1.82
C HIS A 174 -13.76 -16.74 -3.33
N HIS A 175 -12.94 -16.01 -4.07
CA HIS A 175 -12.74 -16.13 -5.51
C HIS A 175 -11.22 -16.11 -5.81
N PRO A 176 -10.49 -17.22 -5.60
CA PRO A 176 -9.04 -17.27 -5.74
C PRO A 176 -8.53 -17.06 -7.18
N ASP A 177 -9.44 -17.19 -8.15
CA ASP A 177 -9.21 -16.95 -9.56
C ASP A 177 -9.45 -15.49 -9.99
N PHE A 178 -9.89 -14.64 -9.06
CA PHE A 178 -10.18 -13.23 -9.25
C PHE A 178 -9.01 -12.35 -8.83
N TYR A 179 -8.68 -11.36 -9.67
CA TYR A 179 -7.75 -10.29 -9.35
C TYR A 179 -8.29 -8.94 -9.79
N LEU A 180 -8.12 -7.94 -8.93
CA LEU A 180 -8.27 -6.55 -9.25
C LEU A 180 -6.88 -5.90 -9.25
N SER A 181 -6.49 -5.26 -10.33
CA SER A 181 -5.26 -4.45 -10.40
C SER A 181 -5.64 -2.99 -10.56
N LEU A 182 -5.01 -2.13 -9.76
CA LEU A 182 -5.14 -0.69 -9.86
C LEU A 182 -3.75 -0.09 -10.02
N SER A 183 -3.59 0.78 -11.01
CA SER A 183 -2.41 1.62 -11.14
C SER A 183 -2.76 3.08 -11.33
N SER A 184 -1.93 3.94 -10.76
CA SER A 184 -1.96 5.39 -10.92
C SER A 184 -0.55 5.86 -11.19
N ASP A 185 -0.29 6.38 -12.37
CA ASP A 185 1.04 6.80 -12.82
C ASP A 185 0.99 8.26 -13.28
N SER A 186 1.79 9.14 -12.67
CA SER A 186 1.92 10.52 -13.11
C SER A 186 2.42 10.55 -14.55
N ASN A 187 1.74 11.30 -15.40
CA ASN A 187 2.11 11.39 -16.81
C ASN A 187 3.39 12.20 -17.02
N TYR A 188 4.18 11.77 -18.01
CA TYR A 188 5.20 12.60 -18.61
C TYR A 188 4.57 13.66 -19.54
N SER A 189 5.39 14.36 -20.33
CA SER A 189 4.93 15.38 -21.27
C SER A 189 4.06 14.84 -22.42
N LYS A 190 4.18 13.54 -22.73
CA LYS A 190 3.39 12.87 -23.76
C LYS A 190 2.49 11.82 -23.12
N LEU A 191 1.19 11.93 -23.40
CA LEU A 191 0.21 10.92 -23.00
C LEU A 191 0.34 9.66 -23.86
N GLU A 192 0.07 8.52 -23.24
CA GLU A 192 -0.12 7.28 -23.98
C GLU A 192 -1.36 7.38 -24.89
N GLU A 193 -1.35 6.61 -25.97
CA GLU A 193 -2.54 6.47 -26.83
C GLU A 193 -3.68 5.84 -26.04
N GLY A 194 -4.92 6.30 -26.19
CA GLY A 194 -6.09 5.81 -25.44
C GLY A 194 -6.36 4.31 -25.62
N LEU A 195 -6.98 3.70 -24.60
CA LEU A 195 -7.31 2.28 -24.54
C LEU A 195 -8.08 1.80 -25.78
N LEU A 196 -9.11 2.53 -26.23
CA LEU A 196 -9.92 2.13 -27.39
C LEU A 196 -9.12 2.13 -28.69
N ALA A 197 -8.23 3.11 -28.85
CA ALA A 197 -7.35 3.19 -30.01
C ALA A 197 -6.32 2.05 -30.00
N ARG A 198 -5.67 1.81 -28.86
CA ARG A 198 -4.74 0.67 -28.69
C ARG A 198 -5.45 -0.67 -28.91
N TRP A 199 -6.64 -0.83 -28.36
CA TRP A 199 -7.47 -2.02 -28.53
C TRP A 199 -7.84 -2.25 -30.00
N SER A 200 -8.26 -1.20 -30.71
CA SER A 200 -8.64 -1.31 -32.13
C SER A 200 -7.45 -1.73 -33.00
N LYS A 201 -6.24 -1.22 -32.71
CA LYS A 201 -5.01 -1.66 -33.38
C LYS A 201 -4.67 -3.11 -33.06
N ALA A 202 -4.75 -3.50 -31.78
CA ALA A 202 -4.47 -4.87 -31.33
C ALA A 202 -5.45 -5.88 -31.93
N GLN A 203 -6.75 -5.55 -31.95
CA GLN A 203 -7.80 -6.38 -32.55
C GLN A 203 -7.61 -6.52 -34.06
N GLY A 204 -7.29 -5.44 -34.77
CA GLY A 204 -6.96 -5.50 -36.20
C GLY A 204 -5.75 -6.38 -36.51
N SER A 205 -4.71 -6.29 -35.66
CA SER A 205 -3.52 -7.14 -35.78
C SER A 205 -3.78 -8.61 -35.46
N LEU A 206 -4.55 -8.90 -34.39
CA LEU A 206 -4.89 -10.26 -33.98
C LEU A 206 -5.84 -10.94 -34.97
N LEU A 207 -6.85 -10.23 -35.48
CA LEU A 207 -7.74 -10.72 -36.53
C LEU A 207 -6.98 -10.96 -37.85
N GLY A 208 -6.00 -10.11 -38.16
CA GLY A 208 -5.15 -10.27 -39.35
C GLY A 208 -4.17 -11.43 -39.27
N MET A 209 -3.62 -11.72 -38.09
CA MET A 209 -2.55 -12.70 -37.90
C MET A 209 -3.05 -14.07 -37.42
N PHE A 210 -4.20 -14.12 -36.73
CA PHE A 210 -4.73 -15.32 -36.08
C PHE A 210 -6.26 -15.39 -36.13
N ALA A 211 -6.86 -15.22 -37.31
CA ALA A 211 -8.31 -15.34 -37.51
C ALA A 211 -8.91 -16.64 -36.92
N SER A 212 -8.13 -17.73 -36.82
CA SER A 212 -8.53 -18.98 -36.17
C SER A 212 -8.44 -18.98 -34.64
N LEU A 213 -7.51 -18.23 -34.01
CA LEU A 213 -7.39 -18.10 -32.54
C LEU A 213 -8.34 -17.03 -31.96
N ALA A 214 -8.85 -16.12 -32.80
CA ALA A 214 -9.87 -15.15 -32.41
C ALA A 214 -11.26 -15.80 -32.19
N THR A 215 -11.42 -17.10 -32.48
CA THR A 215 -12.68 -17.81 -32.27
C THR A 215 -12.97 -17.96 -30.78
N GLY A 216 -14.00 -17.25 -30.30
CA GLY A 216 -14.52 -17.39 -28.94
C GLY A 216 -14.27 -16.22 -27.98
N VAL A 217 -13.43 -15.24 -28.35
CA VAL A 217 -13.35 -13.97 -27.61
C VAL A 217 -14.61 -13.16 -27.89
N SER A 218 -15.33 -12.76 -26.84
CA SER A 218 -16.51 -11.92 -26.95
C SER A 218 -16.30 -10.61 -26.20
N THR A 219 -16.59 -9.50 -26.87
CA THR A 219 -16.65 -8.18 -26.24
C THR A 219 -18.00 -8.05 -25.54
N LEU A 220 -17.98 -7.92 -24.21
CA LEU A 220 -19.19 -7.69 -23.41
C LEU A 220 -19.59 -6.22 -23.43
N ARG A 221 -18.62 -5.31 -23.32
CA ARG A 221 -18.82 -3.86 -23.37
C ARG A 221 -17.54 -3.17 -23.84
N LYS A 222 -17.67 -2.10 -24.61
CA LYS A 222 -16.55 -1.31 -25.11
C LYS A 222 -17.03 0.10 -25.42
N GLY A 223 -16.32 1.11 -24.95
CA GLY A 223 -16.62 2.50 -25.27
C GLY A 223 -16.01 3.48 -24.28
N GLU A 224 -16.42 4.74 -24.39
CA GLU A 224 -16.15 5.75 -23.38
C GLU A 224 -16.97 5.44 -22.11
N HIS A 225 -16.34 5.61 -20.95
CA HIS A 225 -16.93 5.46 -19.64
C HIS A 225 -16.35 6.53 -18.71
N PRO A 226 -16.82 7.78 -18.81
CA PRO A 226 -16.37 8.85 -17.93
C PRO A 226 -16.79 8.57 -16.48
N VAL A 227 -15.88 8.83 -15.54
CA VAL A 227 -16.12 8.69 -14.10
C VAL A 227 -15.72 9.99 -13.42
N SER A 228 -16.69 10.66 -12.78
CA SER A 228 -16.47 12.02 -12.28
C SER A 228 -15.91 12.92 -13.40
N GLU A 229 -14.82 13.64 -13.15
CA GLU A 229 -14.14 14.50 -14.13
C GLU A 229 -13.12 13.74 -15.00
N LEU A 230 -13.02 12.42 -14.87
CA LEU A 230 -12.04 11.60 -15.59
C LEU A 230 -12.62 11.10 -16.92
N PRO A 231 -12.03 11.46 -18.07
CA PRO A 231 -12.41 10.90 -19.36
C PRO A 231 -11.87 9.48 -19.46
N GLY A 232 -12.67 8.52 -19.01
CA GLY A 232 -12.34 7.11 -19.00
C GLY A 232 -12.78 6.39 -20.28
N GLU A 233 -12.07 5.33 -20.62
CA GLU A 233 -12.39 4.38 -21.67
C GLU A 233 -12.40 2.97 -21.08
N GLU A 234 -13.23 2.08 -21.62
CA GLU A 234 -13.29 0.69 -21.17
C GLU A 234 -13.35 -0.33 -22.31
N VAL A 235 -12.81 -1.51 -22.01
CA VAL A 235 -12.93 -2.73 -22.81
C VAL A 235 -13.14 -3.91 -21.86
N LEU A 236 -14.30 -4.55 -21.97
CA LEU A 236 -14.67 -5.72 -21.19
C LEU A 236 -14.79 -6.93 -22.13
N ILE A 237 -13.95 -7.95 -21.93
CA ILE A 237 -14.00 -9.17 -22.72
C ILE A 237 -14.17 -10.41 -21.85
N THR A 238 -14.74 -11.44 -22.48
CA THR A 238 -14.77 -12.82 -22.00
C THR A 238 -14.17 -13.69 -23.08
N ALA A 239 -13.38 -14.70 -22.72
CA ALA A 239 -12.68 -15.54 -23.66
C ALA A 239 -12.62 -17.00 -23.19
N PRO A 240 -12.46 -17.97 -24.11
CA PRO A 240 -12.32 -19.37 -23.74
C PRO A 240 -11.00 -19.57 -22.99
N GLY A 241 -11.10 -20.24 -21.84
CA GLY A 241 -9.97 -20.74 -21.09
C GLY A 241 -9.66 -22.20 -21.44
N GLU A 242 -8.72 -22.79 -20.71
CA GLU A 242 -8.37 -24.19 -20.88
C GLU A 242 -9.50 -25.10 -20.39
N ARG A 243 -9.57 -26.32 -20.93
CA ARG A 243 -10.57 -27.35 -20.56
C ARG A 243 -12.03 -26.89 -20.67
N GLY A 244 -12.31 -25.98 -21.61
CA GLY A 244 -13.67 -25.48 -21.84
C GLY A 244 -14.15 -24.45 -20.81
N GLY A 245 -13.26 -24.00 -19.90
CA GLY A 245 -13.57 -22.88 -19.01
C GLY A 245 -13.71 -21.56 -19.76
N ARG A 246 -14.18 -20.52 -19.09
CA ARG A 246 -14.21 -19.14 -19.57
C ARG A 246 -13.58 -18.20 -18.56
N PHE A 247 -12.80 -17.23 -19.03
CA PHE A 247 -12.21 -16.20 -18.19
C PHE A 247 -12.67 -14.81 -18.64
N GLN A 248 -12.71 -13.86 -17.70
CA GLN A 248 -13.01 -12.45 -17.97
C GLN A 248 -11.74 -11.60 -17.83
N GLN A 249 -11.61 -10.61 -18.70
CA GLN A 249 -10.57 -9.58 -18.61
C GLN A 249 -11.18 -8.23 -18.94
N PHE A 250 -11.27 -7.39 -17.92
CA PHE A 250 -11.89 -6.08 -17.95
C PHE A 250 -10.84 -5.02 -17.71
N THR A 251 -10.89 -3.95 -18.48
CA THR A 251 -10.00 -2.80 -18.30
C THR A 251 -10.79 -1.52 -18.45
N TRP A 252 -10.60 -0.62 -17.51
CA TRP A 252 -10.98 0.79 -17.58
C TRP A 252 -9.70 1.61 -17.42
N GLU A 253 -9.56 2.65 -18.23
CA GLU A 253 -8.38 3.51 -18.20
C GLU A 253 -8.76 4.96 -18.47
N THR A 254 -8.12 5.88 -17.77
CA THR A 254 -8.10 7.30 -18.17
C THR A 254 -6.65 7.71 -18.44
N PRO A 255 -6.39 8.46 -19.54
CA PRO A 255 -5.04 8.90 -19.87
C PRO A 255 -4.53 10.01 -18.92
N GLY A 256 -5.41 10.68 -18.18
CA GLY A 256 -5.03 11.81 -17.33
C GLY A 256 -4.60 13.05 -18.12
N LYS A 257 -3.79 13.92 -17.49
CA LYS A 257 -3.22 15.15 -18.08
C LYS A 257 -1.69 15.10 -18.04
N PRO A 258 -1.00 15.72 -19.01
CA PRO A 258 0.47 15.79 -19.01
C PRO A 258 0.99 16.43 -17.72
N GLU A 259 2.05 15.85 -17.16
CA GLU A 259 2.79 16.40 -16.01
C GLU A 259 1.89 16.73 -14.80
N SER A 260 0.84 15.96 -14.60
CA SER A 260 -0.12 16.16 -13.52
C SER A 260 -0.14 14.99 -12.54
N VAL A 261 0.17 15.28 -11.28
CA VAL A 261 -0.04 14.33 -10.16
C VAL A 261 -1.52 14.25 -9.76
N MET A 262 -2.29 15.32 -10.01
CA MET A 262 -3.72 15.38 -9.68
C MET A 262 -4.58 14.65 -10.71
N TYR A 263 -4.14 14.60 -11.98
CA TYR A 263 -4.81 13.87 -13.05
C TYR A 263 -3.81 12.90 -13.70
N PRO A 264 -3.37 11.84 -12.98
CA PRO A 264 -2.46 10.84 -13.50
C PRO A 264 -3.18 9.94 -14.51
N GLN A 265 -2.41 9.12 -15.23
CA GLN A 265 -2.98 7.95 -15.91
C GLN A 265 -3.44 6.97 -14.83
N ILE A 266 -4.69 6.52 -14.91
CA ILE A 266 -5.24 5.53 -13.98
C ILE A 266 -5.76 4.36 -14.80
N GLN A 267 -5.36 3.15 -14.41
CA GLN A 267 -5.87 1.90 -14.99
C GLN A 267 -6.46 1.05 -13.87
N ILE A 268 -7.68 0.55 -14.11
CA ILE A 268 -8.35 -0.43 -13.26
C ILE A 268 -8.62 -1.65 -14.14
N SER A 269 -8.05 -2.80 -13.74
CA SER A 269 -8.26 -4.06 -14.45
C SER A 269 -8.81 -5.12 -13.53
N LEU A 270 -9.78 -5.89 -14.02
CA LEU A 270 -10.35 -7.04 -13.35
C LEU A 270 -10.13 -8.28 -14.21
N GLU A 271 -9.56 -9.30 -13.58
CA GLU A 271 -9.29 -10.61 -14.16
C GLU A 271 -10.03 -11.65 -13.34
N SER A 272 -10.73 -12.59 -13.99
CA SER A 272 -11.39 -13.71 -13.30
C SER A 272 -11.31 -14.97 -14.15
N GLY A 273 -11.13 -16.14 -13.55
CA GLY A 273 -10.74 -17.37 -14.24
C GLY A 273 -9.23 -17.52 -14.48
N PHE A 274 -8.38 -16.99 -13.59
CA PHE A 274 -6.91 -17.07 -13.69
C PHE A 274 -6.33 -17.89 -12.53
N ASN A 275 -5.49 -18.89 -12.83
CA ASN A 275 -4.92 -19.75 -11.79
C ASN A 275 -3.62 -19.15 -11.21
N PRO A 276 -3.56 -18.82 -9.90
CA PRO A 276 -2.35 -18.31 -9.26
C PRO A 276 -1.21 -19.30 -9.14
N ALA A 277 -1.51 -20.60 -9.12
CA ALA A 277 -0.58 -21.57 -8.57
C ALA A 277 0.65 -21.82 -9.46
N ASN A 278 0.67 -21.33 -10.71
CA ASN A 278 1.64 -21.69 -11.76
C ASN A 278 1.85 -23.21 -11.93
N THR A 279 1.05 -24.03 -11.24
CA THR A 279 1.00 -25.49 -11.30
C THR A 279 -0.35 -25.85 -11.92
N GLY A 280 -0.37 -26.03 -13.23
CA GLY A 280 -1.57 -26.36 -14.00
C GLY A 280 -2.02 -25.26 -14.97
N PRO A 281 -3.25 -25.37 -15.50
CA PRO A 281 -3.82 -24.43 -16.47
C PRO A 281 -3.76 -22.99 -16.01
N SER A 282 -3.35 -22.07 -16.89
CA SER A 282 -3.22 -20.64 -16.58
C SER A 282 -4.57 -19.90 -16.63
N LYS A 283 -5.46 -20.34 -17.52
CA LYS A 283 -6.83 -19.84 -17.70
C LYS A 283 -7.82 -20.96 -17.38
N ILE A 284 -8.62 -20.76 -16.35
CA ILE A 284 -9.60 -21.73 -15.84
C ILE A 284 -11.01 -21.17 -15.96
N GLN A 285 -12.01 -21.96 -15.54
CA GLN A 285 -13.37 -21.47 -15.41
C GLN A 285 -13.43 -20.38 -14.34
N SER A 286 -13.92 -19.21 -14.72
CA SER A 286 -14.20 -18.11 -13.81
C SER A 286 -15.23 -18.53 -12.77
N SER A 287 -14.95 -18.17 -11.52
CA SER A 287 -15.89 -18.30 -10.40
C SER A 287 -17.01 -17.26 -10.40
N LEU A 288 -16.91 -16.23 -11.26
CA LEU A 288 -17.92 -15.21 -11.47
C LEU A 288 -18.59 -15.37 -12.84
N SER A 289 -19.91 -15.22 -12.88
CA SER A 289 -20.64 -15.00 -14.14
C SER A 289 -20.23 -13.66 -14.75
N ASP A 290 -20.36 -13.51 -16.07
CA ASP A 290 -20.09 -12.24 -16.77
C ASP A 290 -20.88 -11.06 -16.15
N GLU A 291 -22.16 -11.24 -15.85
CA GLU A 291 -23.02 -10.22 -15.21
C GLU A 291 -22.52 -9.80 -13.81
N ALA A 292 -22.20 -10.77 -12.96
CA ALA A 292 -21.67 -10.50 -11.61
C ALA A 292 -20.31 -9.80 -11.66
N ALA A 293 -19.42 -10.21 -12.58
CA ALA A 293 -18.13 -9.57 -12.77
C ALA A 293 -18.29 -8.13 -13.26
N MET A 294 -19.20 -7.88 -14.23
CA MET A 294 -19.44 -6.54 -14.77
C MET A 294 -20.03 -5.62 -13.70
N LYS A 295 -21.01 -6.10 -12.93
CA LYS A 295 -21.60 -5.35 -11.83
C LYS A 295 -20.54 -4.96 -10.78
N LEU A 296 -19.69 -5.90 -10.38
CA LEU A 296 -18.61 -5.62 -9.44
C LEU A 296 -17.62 -4.59 -10.01
N PHE A 297 -17.26 -4.71 -11.30
CA PHE A 297 -16.39 -3.78 -11.98
C PHE A 297 -16.97 -2.36 -12.00
N ASP A 298 -18.23 -2.22 -12.37
CA ASP A 298 -18.95 -0.94 -12.43
C ASP A 298 -19.02 -0.26 -11.07
N GLU A 299 -19.30 -1.03 -10.02
CA GLU A 299 -19.32 -0.52 -8.66
C GLU A 299 -17.95 -0.03 -8.18
N ILE A 300 -16.86 -0.71 -8.55
CA ILE A 300 -15.49 -0.31 -8.21
C ILE A 300 -15.08 0.92 -9.01
N VAL A 301 -15.19 0.88 -10.34
CA VAL A 301 -14.82 1.96 -11.24
C VAL A 301 -15.62 3.22 -10.94
N GLY A 302 -16.95 3.11 -10.78
CA GLY A 302 -17.83 4.24 -10.50
C GLY A 302 -17.62 4.90 -9.12
N SER A 303 -16.85 4.27 -8.22
CA SER A 303 -16.49 4.84 -6.92
C SER A 303 -15.19 5.67 -6.95
N LEU A 304 -14.43 5.61 -8.06
CA LEU A 304 -13.16 6.32 -8.19
C LEU A 304 -13.39 7.83 -8.13
N ARG A 305 -12.67 8.50 -7.24
CA ARG A 305 -12.77 9.95 -7.03
C ARG A 305 -11.49 10.52 -6.49
N LEU A 306 -11.20 11.77 -6.84
CA LEU A 306 -10.09 12.49 -6.23
C LEU A 306 -10.31 12.60 -4.72
N ARG A 307 -9.27 12.37 -3.92
CA ARG A 307 -9.36 12.49 -2.46
C ARG A 307 -9.61 13.96 -2.08
N PRO A 308 -10.65 14.25 -1.30
CA PRO A 308 -10.85 15.59 -0.76
C PRO A 308 -9.68 15.98 0.14
N VAL A 309 -9.13 17.17 -0.09
CA VAL A 309 -8.13 17.77 0.79
C VAL A 309 -8.73 19.02 1.42
N THR A 310 -8.64 19.15 2.75
CA THR A 310 -8.98 20.42 3.40
C THR A 310 -7.87 21.40 3.08
N ALA A 311 -8.19 22.49 2.36
CA ALA A 311 -7.25 23.56 2.10
C ALA A 311 -6.60 23.99 3.43
N ALA A 312 -5.27 24.14 3.45
CA ALA A 312 -4.53 24.52 4.64
C ALA A 312 -5.15 25.77 5.27
N GLY A 313 -5.76 25.61 6.46
CA GLY A 313 -6.42 26.71 7.15
C GLY A 313 -7.88 26.48 7.55
N THR A 314 -8.30 25.26 7.87
CA THR A 314 -9.31 25.09 8.92
C THR A 314 -9.02 23.78 9.62
N LYS A 315 -8.66 23.83 10.91
CA LYS A 315 -8.77 22.65 11.76
C LYS A 315 -10.23 22.23 11.70
N GLN A 316 -10.55 21.22 10.90
CA GLN A 316 -11.68 20.38 11.25
C GLN A 316 -11.22 19.66 12.51
N GLN A 317 -11.63 20.23 13.63
CA GLN A 317 -11.72 19.55 14.90
C GLN A 317 -12.72 18.42 14.67
N SER A 318 -12.25 17.29 14.14
CA SER A 318 -12.88 16.02 14.44
C SER A 318 -12.55 15.80 15.90
N ASP A 319 -13.57 15.79 16.75
CA ASP A 319 -13.39 15.54 18.17
C ASP A 319 -12.51 14.30 18.35
N ALA A 320 -11.41 14.45 19.10
CA ALA A 320 -10.41 13.40 19.32
C ALA A 320 -11.03 12.11 19.92
N ALA A 321 -12.28 12.21 20.38
CA ALA A 321 -13.10 11.11 20.84
C ALA A 321 -13.59 10.14 19.75
N ASP A 322 -13.51 10.46 18.44
CA ASP A 322 -14.08 9.59 17.38
C ASP A 322 -13.04 8.76 16.60
N LEU A 323 -11.74 8.99 16.79
CA LEU A 323 -10.69 8.27 16.04
C LEU A 323 -10.48 6.81 16.47
N PHE A 324 -10.92 6.46 17.69
CA PHE A 324 -10.85 5.09 18.21
C PHE A 324 -12.19 4.74 18.85
N PRO A 325 -13.16 4.25 18.05
CA PRO A 325 -14.47 3.88 18.57
C PRO A 325 -14.35 2.71 19.54
N ILE A 326 -15.36 2.56 20.40
CA ILE A 326 -15.56 1.31 21.15
C ILE A 326 -15.51 0.14 20.15
N ASP A 327 -14.88 -0.96 20.55
CA ASP A 327 -14.54 -2.13 19.73
C ASP A 327 -13.27 -2.05 18.88
N THR A 328 -12.50 -0.96 18.96
CA THR A 328 -11.13 -0.89 18.40
C THR A 328 -10.28 -2.07 18.88
N LEU A 329 -9.56 -2.73 17.96
CA LEU A 329 -8.71 -3.90 18.24
C LEU A 329 -7.22 -3.55 18.12
N VAL A 330 -6.41 -3.95 19.11
CA VAL A 330 -4.97 -3.70 19.14
C VAL A 330 -4.22 -4.91 19.69
N ALA A 331 -3.19 -5.36 19.00
CA ALA A 331 -2.38 -6.50 19.43
C ALA A 331 -1.47 -6.15 20.61
N SER A 332 -1.19 -7.13 21.48
CA SER A 332 -0.18 -7.01 22.53
C SER A 332 1.20 -6.67 21.93
N GLY A 333 1.92 -5.73 22.55
CA GLY A 333 3.19 -5.17 22.10
C GLY A 333 3.07 -3.87 21.31
N GLN A 334 1.84 -3.38 21.08
CA GLN A 334 1.58 -2.08 20.46
C GLN A 334 1.23 -1.03 21.53
N PRO A 335 1.53 0.27 21.30
CA PRO A 335 1.09 1.34 22.17
C PRO A 335 -0.44 1.46 22.14
N CYS A 336 -1.02 1.77 23.28
CA CYS A 336 -2.45 1.95 23.46
C CYS A 336 -2.88 3.21 22.70
N PRO A 337 -3.76 3.10 21.70
CA PRO A 337 -4.13 4.24 20.87
C PRO A 337 -5.02 5.25 21.60
N ARG A 338 -5.68 4.83 22.69
CA ARG A 338 -6.60 5.67 23.47
C ARG A 338 -6.74 5.16 24.91
N THR A 339 -6.74 6.10 25.85
CA THR A 339 -7.03 5.82 27.26
C THR A 339 -8.42 5.20 27.42
N GLY A 340 -8.51 4.05 28.09
CA GLY A 340 -9.77 3.36 28.30
C GLY A 340 -9.62 1.99 28.94
N THR A 341 -10.75 1.33 29.16
CA THR A 341 -10.78 -0.08 29.55
C THR A 341 -10.72 -0.94 28.30
N TRP A 342 -9.75 -1.84 28.25
CA TRP A 342 -9.55 -2.78 27.17
C TRP A 342 -9.76 -4.21 27.65
N ARG A 343 -10.35 -5.05 26.80
CA ARG A 343 -10.63 -6.46 27.06
C ARG A 343 -9.77 -7.36 26.17
N CYS A 344 -9.07 -8.33 26.74
CA CYS A 344 -8.32 -9.31 25.97
C CYS A 344 -9.24 -10.35 25.28
N SER A 345 -8.75 -10.98 24.19
CA SER A 345 -9.56 -11.86 23.33
C SER A 345 -9.94 -13.21 23.94
N GLU A 346 -9.25 -13.63 24.99
CA GLU A 346 -9.39 -14.94 25.62
C GLU A 346 -10.66 -14.96 26.46
N ARG A 347 -11.76 -15.53 25.98
CA ARG A 347 -13.05 -15.50 26.71
C ARG A 347 -13.24 -16.61 27.74
N ASN A 348 -12.52 -17.72 27.60
CA ASN A 348 -12.78 -18.96 28.34
C ASN A 348 -11.58 -19.43 29.19
N GLU A 349 -10.48 -18.68 29.21
CA GLU A 349 -9.27 -19.00 29.96
C GLU A 349 -9.16 -18.08 31.19
N ASP A 350 -8.69 -18.59 32.32
CA ASP A 350 -8.47 -17.74 33.49
C ASP A 350 -7.23 -16.85 33.27
N VAL A 351 -7.41 -15.54 33.11
CA VAL A 351 -6.30 -14.59 32.87
C VAL A 351 -5.86 -13.93 34.18
N GLU A 352 -4.55 -13.97 34.48
CA GLU A 352 -3.99 -13.24 35.63
C GLU A 352 -4.24 -11.73 35.47
N GLY A 353 -4.71 -11.04 36.51
CA GLY A 353 -5.11 -9.63 36.43
C GLY A 353 -6.42 -9.37 35.68
N GLY A 354 -7.14 -10.44 35.31
CA GLY A 354 -8.46 -10.38 34.67
C GLY A 354 -8.43 -10.02 33.19
N HIS A 355 -9.58 -10.22 32.53
CA HIS A 355 -9.76 -9.97 31.10
C HIS A 355 -9.83 -8.49 30.72
N ASN A 356 -10.20 -7.63 31.68
CA ASN A 356 -10.38 -6.20 31.46
C ASN A 356 -9.29 -5.43 32.22
N ARG A 357 -8.58 -4.53 31.53
CA ARG A 357 -7.58 -3.66 32.15
C ARG A 357 -7.70 -2.24 31.60
N VAL A 358 -7.37 -1.25 32.43
CA VAL A 358 -7.30 0.15 32.00
C VAL A 358 -5.88 0.42 31.50
N PHE A 359 -5.79 1.06 30.34
CA PHE A 359 -4.53 1.52 29.76
C PHE A 359 -4.63 3.00 29.43
N GLU A 360 -3.54 3.72 29.59
CA GLU A 360 -3.41 5.11 29.15
C GLU A 360 -2.90 5.19 27.72
N GLN A 361 -3.31 6.22 26.97
CA GLN A 361 -2.82 6.45 25.62
C GLN A 361 -1.28 6.49 25.59
N GLY A 362 -0.69 5.72 24.68
CA GLY A 362 0.76 5.54 24.54
C GLY A 362 1.36 4.40 25.37
N GLU A 363 0.63 3.85 26.34
CA GLU A 363 1.11 2.72 27.15
C GLU A 363 1.16 1.43 26.33
N LEU A 364 2.20 0.61 26.49
CA LEU A 364 2.29 -0.67 25.77
C LEU A 364 1.25 -1.67 26.28
N LEU A 365 0.40 -2.15 25.38
CA LEU A 365 -0.57 -3.21 25.68
C LEU A 365 0.17 -4.55 25.87
N PRO A 366 0.12 -5.19 27.05
CA PRO A 366 0.94 -6.36 27.34
C PRO A 366 0.34 -7.65 26.76
N ALA A 367 1.16 -8.69 26.69
CA ALA A 367 0.68 -10.07 26.59
C ALA A 367 -0.08 -10.45 27.89
N VAL A 368 -0.97 -11.43 27.81
CA VAL A 368 -1.71 -11.93 28.99
C VAL A 368 -1.03 -13.18 29.54
N ILE A 369 -1.21 -13.43 30.83
CA ILE A 369 -0.72 -14.63 31.50
C ILE A 369 -1.93 -15.55 31.73
N LEU A 370 -1.88 -16.75 31.15
CA LEU A 370 -2.94 -17.75 31.30
C LEU A 370 -2.69 -18.57 32.57
N LEU A 371 -3.69 -18.65 33.44
CA LEU A 371 -3.67 -19.48 34.63
C LEU A 371 -4.17 -20.87 34.26
N GLY A 372 -3.33 -21.88 34.47
CA GLY A 372 -3.70 -23.27 34.28
C GLY A 372 -4.76 -23.74 35.28
N LYS A 373 -5.38 -24.88 34.99
CA LYS A 373 -6.39 -25.49 35.86
C LYS A 373 -5.82 -25.75 37.28
N PRO A 374 -6.62 -25.52 38.34
CA PRO A 374 -6.17 -25.74 39.71
C PRO A 374 -5.81 -27.22 39.90
N ASN A 375 -4.65 -27.46 40.52
CA ASN A 375 -4.26 -28.80 40.95
C ASN A 375 -5.05 -29.24 42.19
N LEU A 376 -4.83 -30.48 42.65
CA LEU A 376 -5.51 -31.08 43.82
C LEU A 376 -5.35 -30.28 45.13
N PHE A 377 -4.46 -29.29 45.17
CA PHE A 377 -4.22 -28.40 46.30
C PHE A 377 -4.73 -26.96 46.07
N GLY A 378 -5.54 -26.74 45.03
CA GLY A 378 -6.13 -25.45 44.69
C GLY A 378 -5.15 -24.45 44.06
N LYS A 379 -3.88 -24.83 43.80
CA LYS A 379 -2.89 -23.95 43.16
C LYS A 379 -3.01 -24.05 41.64
N ARG A 380 -3.13 -22.91 40.97
CA ARG A 380 -3.14 -22.81 39.51
C ARG A 380 -1.70 -22.62 39.00
N PRO A 381 -1.16 -23.50 38.13
CA PRO A 381 0.14 -23.28 37.53
C PRO A 381 0.05 -22.10 36.56
N VAL A 382 0.93 -21.11 36.71
CA VAL A 382 1.05 -19.99 35.77
C VAL A 382 1.64 -20.51 34.47
N GLN A 383 0.96 -20.29 33.33
CA GLN A 383 1.53 -20.54 32.00
C GLN A 383 2.20 -19.27 31.46
N THR A 384 3.16 -19.47 30.56
CA THR A 384 4.00 -18.44 29.93
C THR A 384 3.17 -17.32 29.26
N ASN A 385 3.73 -16.12 29.17
CA ASN A 385 3.17 -14.97 28.45
C ASN A 385 2.57 -15.37 27.09
N TRP A 386 1.30 -15.05 26.87
CA TRP A 386 0.53 -15.36 25.68
C TRP A 386 0.17 -14.09 24.91
N PRO A 387 0.57 -13.95 23.63
CA PRO A 387 0.14 -12.84 22.79
C PRO A 387 -1.39 -12.79 22.67
N THR A 388 -1.98 -11.59 22.77
CA THR A 388 -3.43 -11.39 22.73
C THR A 388 -3.80 -10.18 21.85
N VAL A 389 -5.10 -10.04 21.55
CA VAL A 389 -5.69 -8.84 20.98
C VAL A 389 -6.58 -8.18 22.03
N TRP A 390 -6.30 -6.91 22.32
CA TRP A 390 -7.08 -6.07 23.20
C TRP A 390 -8.16 -5.34 22.42
N ARG A 391 -9.38 -5.32 22.97
CA ARG A 391 -10.55 -4.61 22.42
C ARG A 391 -10.96 -3.47 23.35
N LEU A 392 -11.09 -2.25 22.85
CA LEU A 392 -11.59 -1.13 23.66
C LEU A 392 -13.06 -1.37 24.03
N VAL A 393 -13.37 -1.42 25.32
CA VAL A 393 -14.74 -1.66 25.82
C VAL A 393 -15.37 -0.43 26.46
N SER A 394 -14.57 0.51 26.97
CA SER A 394 -15.02 1.82 27.42
C SER A 394 -13.88 2.84 27.39
N ALA A 395 -14.20 4.11 27.14
CA ALA A 395 -13.29 5.23 27.28
C ALA A 395 -13.86 6.22 28.32
N PRO A 396 -13.04 7.01 29.04
CA PRO A 396 -13.53 8.10 29.87
C PRO A 396 -14.29 9.12 29.00
N GLU A 397 -15.44 9.61 29.46
CA GLU A 397 -16.12 10.73 28.81
C GLU A 397 -15.21 11.97 28.92
N ASP A 398 -14.97 12.64 27.79
CA ASP A 398 -14.20 13.89 27.78
C ASP A 398 -14.97 14.95 28.59
N SER A 399 -14.53 15.19 29.82
CA SER A 399 -15.00 16.31 30.62
C SER A 399 -14.62 17.61 29.92
N GLN A 400 -15.60 18.28 29.31
CA GLN A 400 -15.43 19.64 28.80
C GLN A 400 -15.05 20.56 29.98
N PRO A 401 -13.95 21.33 29.88
CA PRO A 401 -13.67 22.37 30.86
C PRO A 401 -14.65 23.54 30.65
N GLU A 402 -15.28 24.01 31.74
CA GLU A 402 -16.08 25.25 31.81
C GLU A 402 -15.25 26.51 31.53
#